data_AF-A0A9P8K1H5-F1
#
_entry.id   AF-A0A9P8K1H5-F1
#
_cell.length_a   1.000
_cell.length_b   1.000
_cell.length_c   1.000
_cell.angle_alpha   90.00
_cell.angle_beta   90.00
_cell.angle_gamma   90.00
#
_symmetry.space_group_name_H-M   'P 1'
#
loop_
_entity.id
_entity.type
_entity.pdbx_description
1 polymer ?
#
loop_
_entity_poly.entity_id
_entity_poly.type
_entity_poly.pdbx_seq_one_letter_code
_entity_poly.pdbx_strand_id
1 'polypeptide(L)'
;MPHVLFHTHVAVREFDLSEITSLDSDPEHRPKASLNYTPISDDDFLRLLTVAFNNHLLAPSMMLELNCNEIRFIGGLPRGFAAFAAPSKPDRHTDRYIFGHHESKNNGYKTDKPFRSLAVFVPHVYWIIVDQVTWGNLPRGCLCEVCAEDNRKER
;
A
#
# COMPACT_ATOMS: atom_id res chain seq x y z
N MET A 1 -4.31 16.14 -22.00
CA MET A 1 -4.06 16.71 -20.67
C MET A 1 -3.92 15.54 -19.70
N PRO A 2 -2.94 15.54 -18.78
CA PRO A 2 -2.91 14.51 -17.74
C PRO A 2 -4.23 14.53 -16.98
N HIS A 3 -4.82 13.36 -16.75
CA HIS A 3 -5.97 13.22 -15.87
C HIS A 3 -5.52 13.71 -14.49
N VAL A 4 -6.15 14.75 -13.93
CA VAL A 4 -5.85 15.23 -12.57
C VAL A 4 -6.96 14.77 -11.64
N LEU A 5 -6.60 14.09 -10.57
CA LEU A 5 -7.51 13.59 -9.53
C LEU A 5 -7.97 14.73 -8.62
N PHE A 6 -7.10 15.72 -8.40
CA PHE A 6 -7.41 16.90 -7.59
C PHE A 6 -7.30 18.16 -8.44
N HIS A 7 -8.32 19.01 -8.42
CA HIS A 7 -8.35 20.24 -9.22
C HIS A 7 -7.41 21.33 -8.69
N THR A 8 -7.11 21.32 -7.39
CA THR A 8 -6.24 22.32 -6.75
C THR A 8 -4.85 21.76 -6.51
N HIS A 9 -3.82 22.46 -7.01
CA HIS A 9 -2.42 22.13 -6.73
C HIS A 9 -2.04 22.50 -5.29
N VAL A 10 -1.25 21.64 -4.63
CA VAL A 10 -0.68 21.91 -3.30
C VAL A 10 0.79 21.47 -3.26
N ALA A 11 1.60 22.11 -2.41
CA ALA A 11 2.98 21.68 -2.22
C ALA A 11 3.07 20.27 -1.63
N VAL A 12 2.34 20.03 -0.53
CA VAL A 12 2.25 18.72 0.14
C VAL A 12 0.79 18.33 0.22
N ARG A 13 0.45 17.13 -0.25
CA ARG A 13 -0.90 16.56 -0.09
C ARG A 13 -0.91 15.52 1.01
N GLU A 14 -1.79 15.71 1.98
CA GLU A 14 -1.95 14.80 3.10
C GLU A 14 -3.01 13.75 2.83
N PHE A 15 -2.72 12.51 3.23
CA PHE A 15 -3.64 11.38 3.15
C PHE A 15 -3.70 10.66 4.49
N ASP A 16 -4.91 10.55 5.05
CA ASP A 16 -5.17 9.63 6.15
C ASP A 16 -5.68 8.31 5.57
N LEU A 17 -4.89 7.26 5.71
CA LEU A 17 -5.24 5.99 5.12
C LEU A 17 -6.30 5.22 5.92
N SER A 18 -6.56 5.62 7.17
CA SER A 18 -7.58 4.99 8.01
C SER A 18 -9.01 5.35 7.60
N GLU A 19 -9.19 6.42 6.84
CA GLU A 19 -10.47 6.81 6.27
C GLU A 19 -10.92 5.91 5.11
N ILE A 20 -10.02 5.06 4.61
CA ILE A 20 -10.34 4.10 3.55
C ILE A 20 -11.10 2.92 4.14
N THR A 21 -12.40 2.86 3.83
CA THR A 21 -13.32 1.80 4.26
C THR A 21 -13.75 0.86 3.14
N SER A 22 -13.35 1.12 1.89
CA SER A 22 -13.71 0.31 0.72
C SER A 22 -12.96 -1.03 0.64
N LEU A 23 -11.93 -1.24 1.45
CA LEU A 23 -11.10 -2.44 1.44
C LEU A 23 -11.60 -3.48 2.45
N ASP A 24 -11.87 -4.70 1.97
CA ASP A 24 -12.20 -5.84 2.81
C ASP A 24 -10.92 -6.64 3.15
N SER A 25 -10.28 -6.24 4.24
CA SER A 25 -9.02 -6.83 4.74
C SER A 25 -9.23 -7.44 6.13
N ASP A 26 -8.77 -8.68 6.32
CA ASP A 26 -8.87 -9.39 7.60
C ASP A 26 -7.83 -8.85 8.61
N PRO A 27 -8.26 -8.23 9.73
CA PRO A 27 -7.35 -7.72 10.76
C PRO A 27 -6.62 -8.81 11.55
N GLU A 28 -7.13 -10.04 11.57
CA GLU A 28 -6.48 -11.16 12.26
C GLU A 28 -5.39 -11.81 11.40
N HIS A 29 -5.32 -11.43 10.12
CA HIS A 29 -4.33 -11.96 9.19
C HIS A 29 -2.95 -11.33 9.43
N ARG A 30 -2.11 -12.07 10.17
CA ARG A 30 -0.82 -11.65 10.71
C ARG A 30 0.25 -12.73 10.50
N PRO A 31 1.55 -12.40 10.54
CA PRO A 31 2.60 -13.41 10.46
C PRO A 31 2.45 -14.44 11.58
N LYS A 32 2.78 -15.71 11.26
CA LYS A 32 2.81 -16.78 12.28
C LYS A 32 3.76 -16.39 13.41
N ALA A 33 3.32 -16.56 14.65
CA ALA A 33 4.12 -16.23 15.84
C ALA A 33 5.52 -16.89 15.84
N SER A 34 5.65 -18.08 15.26
CA SER A 34 6.92 -18.82 15.15
C SER A 34 7.98 -18.14 14.26
N LEU A 35 7.62 -17.13 13.48
CA LEU A 35 8.53 -16.45 12.56
C LEU A 35 9.30 -15.29 13.22
N ASN A 36 8.98 -14.93 14.46
CA ASN A 36 9.64 -13.87 15.24
C ASN A 36 9.67 -12.49 14.54
N TYR A 37 8.61 -12.15 13.83
CA TYR A 37 8.49 -10.85 13.16
C TYR A 37 8.16 -9.78 14.21
N THR A 38 8.84 -8.64 14.14
CA THR A 38 8.61 -7.53 15.06
C THR A 38 7.58 -6.57 14.46
N PRO A 39 6.46 -6.27 15.14
CA PRO A 39 5.52 -5.26 14.68
C PRO A 39 6.20 -3.90 14.52
N ILE A 40 5.88 -3.19 13.44
CA ILE A 40 6.25 -1.78 13.24
C ILE A 40 5.06 -0.94 13.69
N SER A 41 5.30 0.12 14.47
CA SER A 41 4.23 1.03 14.86
C SER A 41 3.66 1.76 13.63
N ASP A 42 2.38 2.14 13.70
CA ASP A 42 1.71 2.83 12.60
C ASP A 42 2.42 4.14 12.25
N ASP A 43 2.87 4.91 13.25
CA ASP A 43 3.62 6.16 13.04
C ASP A 43 4.92 5.93 12.24
N ASP A 44 5.70 4.91 12.61
CA ASP A 44 6.91 4.58 11.88
C ASP A 44 6.58 4.08 10.49
N PHE A 45 5.53 3.28 10.35
CA PHE A 45 5.09 2.81 9.05
C PHE A 45 4.70 3.96 8.12
N LEU A 46 3.85 4.88 8.56
CA LEU A 46 3.39 6.04 7.78
C LEU A 46 4.57 6.94 7.39
N ARG A 47 5.51 7.17 8.30
CA ARG A 47 6.75 7.92 8.02
C ARG A 47 7.57 7.23 6.94
N LEU A 48 7.78 5.92 7.06
CA LEU A 48 8.57 5.15 6.11
C LEU A 48 7.86 5.02 4.75
N LEU A 49 6.54 4.88 4.75
CA LEU A 49 5.72 4.84 3.55
C LEU A 49 5.75 6.18 2.82
N THR A 50 5.69 7.29 3.55
CA THR A 50 5.83 8.65 2.98
C THR A 50 7.16 8.77 2.24
N VAL A 51 8.26 8.35 2.86
CA VAL A 51 9.58 8.35 2.21
C VAL A 51 9.60 7.43 0.98
N ALA A 52 9.05 6.22 1.09
CA ALA A 52 9.05 5.26 0.00
C ALA A 52 8.21 5.72 -1.20
N PHE A 53 7.06 6.35 -0.96
CA PHE A 53 6.15 6.82 -2.01
C PHE A 53 6.76 7.98 -2.78
N ASN A 54 7.27 9.00 -2.09
CA ASN A 54 7.87 10.16 -2.74
C ASN A 54 9.16 9.80 -3.52
N ASN A 55 9.89 8.76 -3.09
CA ASN A 55 11.10 8.28 -3.78
C ASN A 55 10.83 7.15 -4.79
N HIS A 56 9.57 6.75 -5.00
CA HIS A 56 9.25 5.65 -5.90
C HIS A 56 9.53 6.05 -7.36
N LEU A 57 9.91 5.09 -8.21
CA LEU A 57 10.19 5.35 -9.63
C LEU A 57 9.00 5.99 -10.36
N LEU A 58 7.78 5.63 -9.97
CA LEU A 58 6.53 6.16 -10.54
C LEU A 58 6.04 7.44 -9.83
N ALA A 59 6.75 7.95 -8.83
CA ALA A 59 6.31 9.14 -8.09
C ALA A 59 6.04 10.35 -9.02
N PRO A 60 6.88 10.69 -10.02
CA PRO A 60 6.60 11.85 -10.86
C PRO A 60 5.24 11.80 -11.58
N SER A 61 4.82 10.63 -12.09
CA SER A 61 3.51 10.48 -12.73
C SER A 61 2.37 10.47 -11.71
N MET A 62 2.56 9.83 -10.57
CA MET A 62 1.57 9.84 -9.47
C MET A 62 1.35 11.26 -8.94
N MET A 63 2.41 12.05 -8.72
CA MET A 63 2.32 13.44 -8.25
C MET A 63 1.62 14.37 -9.25
N LEU A 64 1.84 14.16 -10.56
CA LEU A 64 1.10 14.87 -11.60
C LEU A 64 -0.40 14.56 -11.54
N GLU A 65 -0.78 13.29 -11.32
CA GLU A 65 -2.19 12.91 -11.18
C GLU A 65 -2.80 13.47 -9.88
N LEU A 66 -2.07 13.39 -8.78
CA LEU A 66 -2.49 13.89 -7.47
C LEU A 66 -2.43 15.42 -7.37
N ASN A 67 -1.89 16.09 -8.39
CA ASN A 67 -1.72 17.53 -8.47
C ASN A 67 -1.02 18.08 -7.21
N CYS A 68 0.16 17.56 -6.91
CA CYS A 68 1.01 18.00 -5.79
C CYS A 68 2.49 17.82 -6.08
N ASN A 69 3.38 18.40 -5.25
CA ASN A 69 4.83 18.15 -5.36
C ASN A 69 5.24 16.92 -4.57
N GLU A 70 4.66 16.76 -3.39
CA GLU A 70 4.94 15.66 -2.47
C GLU A 70 3.64 15.22 -1.77
N ILE A 71 3.67 14.02 -1.20
CA ILE A 71 2.62 13.56 -0.30
C ILE A 71 3.13 13.35 1.12
N ARG A 72 2.21 13.32 2.07
CA ARG A 72 2.46 12.94 3.45
C ARG A 72 1.33 12.06 3.97
N PHE A 73 1.67 10.87 4.46
CA PHE A 73 0.68 10.02 5.13
C PHE A 73 0.56 10.41 6.59
N ILE A 74 -0.67 10.59 7.06
CA ILE A 74 -1.02 11.01 8.42
C ILE A 74 -2.08 10.05 8.99
N GLY A 75 -2.44 10.22 10.26
CA GLY A 75 -3.51 9.45 10.89
C GLY A 75 -3.14 7.98 11.09
N GLY A 76 -3.85 7.08 10.42
CA GLY A 76 -3.68 5.63 10.60
C GLY A 76 -3.59 4.83 9.29
N LEU A 77 -3.43 3.51 9.42
CA LEU A 77 -3.39 2.58 8.28
C LEU A 77 -4.81 2.25 7.78
N PRO A 78 -4.95 1.79 6.52
CA PRO A 78 -6.21 1.17 6.11
C PRO A 78 -6.53 -0.02 7.02
N ARG A 79 -7.81 -0.21 7.31
CA ARG A 79 -8.27 -1.30 8.20
C ARG A 79 -7.70 -2.64 7.74
N GLY A 80 -7.19 -3.41 8.68
CA GLY A 80 -6.63 -4.75 8.42
C GLY A 80 -5.18 -4.77 7.97
N PHE A 81 -4.59 -3.64 7.59
CA PHE A 81 -3.16 -3.58 7.27
C PHE A 81 -2.30 -3.52 8.52
N ALA A 82 -1.14 -4.17 8.45
CA ALA A 82 -0.12 -4.10 9.49
C ALA A 82 1.27 -4.38 8.88
N ALA A 83 2.28 -3.72 9.43
CA ALA A 83 3.65 -3.86 8.96
C ALA A 83 4.53 -4.54 10.00
N PHE A 84 5.43 -5.38 9.51
CA PHE A 84 6.31 -6.18 10.34
C PHE A 84 7.73 -6.16 9.79
N ALA A 85 8.69 -6.03 10.68
CA ALA A 85 10.11 -6.24 10.40
C ALA A 85 10.43 -7.73 10.57
N ALA A 86 11.00 -8.36 9.54
CA ALA A 86 11.51 -9.71 9.67
C ALA A 86 12.78 -9.73 10.53
N PRO A 87 13.09 -10.86 11.19
CA PRO A 87 14.35 -11.03 11.90
C PRO A 87 15.54 -10.70 11.01
N SER A 88 16.48 -9.89 11.51
CA SER A 88 17.72 -9.60 10.82
C SER A 88 18.48 -10.90 10.55
N LYS A 89 18.88 -11.12 9.30
CA LYS A 89 19.77 -12.23 8.93
C LYS A 89 21.19 -11.66 8.74
N PRO A 90 22.25 -12.47 8.97
CA PRO A 90 23.64 -12.00 8.93
C PRO A 90 24.05 -11.23 7.65
N ASP A 91 23.34 -11.42 6.54
CA ASP A 91 23.64 -10.77 5.24
C ASP A 91 22.41 -10.14 4.59
N ARG A 92 21.36 -9.87 5.36
CA ARG A 92 20.12 -9.29 4.83
C ARG A 92 19.67 -8.11 5.68
N HIS A 93 19.45 -6.98 5.02
CA HIS A 93 18.69 -5.89 5.61
C HIS A 93 17.34 -6.41 6.08
N THR A 94 16.83 -5.83 7.16
CA THR A 94 15.53 -6.13 7.74
C THR A 94 14.44 -5.91 6.69
N ASP A 95 13.98 -7.00 6.06
CA ASP A 95 12.87 -6.95 5.12
C ASP A 95 11.62 -6.47 5.86
N ARG A 96 10.83 -5.61 5.22
CA ARG A 96 9.57 -5.10 5.78
C ARG A 96 8.42 -5.76 5.05
N TYR A 97 7.62 -6.50 5.80
CA TYR A 97 6.47 -7.22 5.29
C TYR A 97 5.19 -6.46 5.66
N ILE A 98 4.39 -6.10 4.65
CA ILE A 98 3.07 -5.49 4.85
C ILE A 98 2.00 -6.54 4.57
N PHE A 99 1.16 -6.78 5.58
CA PHE A 99 0.01 -7.68 5.54
C PHE A 99 -1.26 -6.87 5.39
N GLY A 100 -2.35 -7.52 4.97
CA GLY A 100 -3.67 -6.89 4.82
C GLY A 100 -4.14 -6.73 3.36
N HIS A 101 -3.41 -7.24 2.37
CA HIS A 101 -3.88 -7.26 0.98
C HIS A 101 -5.18 -8.08 0.83
N HIS A 102 -6.21 -7.51 0.22
CA HIS A 102 -7.46 -8.21 -0.10
C HIS A 102 -7.27 -9.06 -1.36
N GLU A 103 -7.94 -10.22 -1.43
CA GLU A 103 -7.78 -11.28 -2.44
C GLU A 103 -6.67 -12.33 -2.17
N SER A 104 -7.06 -13.41 -1.49
CA SER A 104 -6.84 -14.76 -2.03
C SER A 104 -8.20 -15.42 -2.17
N LYS A 105 -8.94 -15.04 -3.22
CA LYS A 105 -10.24 -15.67 -3.54
C LYS A 105 -10.12 -17.15 -3.93
N ASN A 106 -8.90 -17.68 -4.04
CA ASN A 106 -8.67 -19.06 -4.48
C ASN A 106 -8.30 -20.07 -3.40
N ASN A 107 -8.39 -19.78 -2.08
CA ASN A 107 -8.45 -20.83 -1.04
C ASN A 107 -8.72 -20.34 0.41
N GLY A 108 -9.57 -19.33 0.59
CA GLY A 108 -9.60 -18.59 1.86
C GLY A 108 -8.24 -17.91 2.11
N TYR A 109 -8.03 -17.29 3.25
CA TYR A 109 -6.80 -16.58 3.62
C TYR A 109 -5.51 -17.45 3.66
N LYS A 110 -5.48 -18.63 3.01
CA LYS A 110 -4.42 -19.65 3.06
C LYS A 110 -3.17 -19.35 2.23
N THR A 111 -3.18 -18.40 1.30
CA THR A 111 -1.99 -18.04 0.51
C THR A 111 -1.70 -16.55 0.60
N ASP A 112 -1.26 -16.16 1.78
CA ASP A 112 -0.76 -14.83 2.07
C ASP A 112 0.41 -14.44 1.14
N LYS A 113 0.24 -13.34 0.41
CA LYS A 113 1.33 -12.69 -0.32
C LYS A 113 1.54 -11.31 0.30
N PRO A 114 2.28 -11.22 1.42
CA PRO A 114 2.61 -9.91 1.99
C PRO A 114 3.48 -9.14 1.01
N PHE A 115 3.31 -7.81 0.98
CA PHE A 115 4.28 -6.97 0.27
C PHE A 115 5.62 -7.08 0.98
N ARG A 116 6.68 -7.40 0.26
CA ARG A 116 8.01 -7.65 0.84
C ARG A 116 8.84 -6.39 1.07
N SER A 117 8.32 -5.24 0.64
CA SER A 117 8.90 -3.93 0.90
C SER A 117 7.84 -2.84 0.72
N LEU A 118 8.13 -1.66 1.26
CA LEU A 118 7.31 -0.47 1.04
C LEU A 118 7.27 -0.07 -0.43
N ALA A 119 8.38 -0.22 -1.16
CA ALA A 119 8.43 0.13 -2.58
C ALA A 119 7.43 -0.70 -3.40
N VAL A 120 7.32 -2.01 -3.12
CA VAL A 120 6.34 -2.89 -3.80
C VAL A 120 4.90 -2.58 -3.37
N PHE A 121 4.72 -2.00 -2.19
CA PHE A 121 3.41 -1.58 -1.69
C PHE A 121 2.93 -0.25 -2.28
N VAL A 122 3.83 0.66 -2.67
CA VAL A 122 3.49 2.00 -3.21
C VAL A 122 2.45 1.96 -4.34
N PRO A 123 2.56 1.11 -5.38
CA PRO A 123 1.53 1.04 -6.42
C PRO A 123 0.15 0.64 -5.90
N HIS A 124 0.09 -0.17 -4.84
CA HIS A 124 -1.17 -0.54 -4.20
C HIS A 124 -1.75 0.64 -3.42
N VAL A 125 -0.93 1.33 -2.63
CA VAL A 125 -1.35 2.55 -1.91
C VAL A 125 -1.87 3.61 -2.87
N TYR A 126 -1.17 3.83 -3.99
CA TYR A 126 -1.64 4.75 -5.02
C TYR A 126 -3.00 4.35 -5.57
N TRP A 127 -3.19 3.08 -5.90
CA TRP A 127 -4.48 2.56 -6.36
C TRP A 127 -5.59 2.80 -5.33
N ILE A 128 -5.31 2.58 -4.04
CA ILE A 128 -6.28 2.83 -2.97
C ILE A 128 -6.68 4.31 -2.92
N ILE A 129 -5.71 5.23 -3.01
CA ILE A 129 -5.98 6.69 -3.05
C ILE A 129 -6.88 7.02 -4.25
N VAL A 130 -6.55 6.49 -5.43
CA VAL A 130 -7.35 6.73 -6.65
C VAL A 130 -8.77 6.20 -6.48
N ASP A 131 -8.94 4.98 -5.97
CA ASP A 131 -10.25 4.36 -5.71
C ASP A 131 -11.11 5.24 -4.79
N GLN A 132 -10.52 5.71 -3.69
CA GLN A 132 -11.22 6.57 -2.73
C GLN A 132 -11.61 7.94 -3.30
N VAL A 133 -10.78 8.54 -4.17
CA VAL A 133 -11.04 9.88 -4.73
C VAL A 133 -12.03 9.83 -5.89
N THR A 134 -12.08 8.73 -6.63
CA THR A 134 -12.80 8.69 -7.93
C THR A 134 -14.23 8.17 -7.86
N TRP A 135 -14.73 7.72 -6.69
CA TRP A 135 -16.11 7.27 -6.42
C TRP A 135 -16.85 6.75 -7.68
N GLY A 136 -16.27 5.74 -8.35
CA GLY A 136 -16.90 5.08 -9.51
C GLY A 136 -16.38 5.44 -10.91
N ASN A 137 -15.22 6.09 -11.07
CA ASN A 137 -14.61 6.25 -12.40
C ASN A 137 -13.70 5.05 -12.76
N LEU A 138 -14.26 4.13 -13.57
CA LEU A 138 -13.66 2.99 -14.29
C LEU A 138 -12.52 2.24 -13.56
N PRO A 139 -12.67 0.94 -13.23
CA PRO A 139 -11.65 0.19 -12.48
C PRO A 139 -10.30 0.26 -13.18
N ARG A 140 -9.41 1.12 -12.67
CA ARG A 140 -7.99 1.01 -12.97
C ARG A 140 -7.53 -0.16 -12.14
N GLY A 141 -7.25 -1.29 -12.80
CA GLY A 141 -6.69 -2.46 -12.12
C GLY A 141 -5.45 -2.05 -11.33
N CYS A 142 -5.33 -2.55 -10.10
CA CYS A 142 -4.14 -2.31 -9.30
C CYS A 142 -2.91 -2.93 -9.98
N LEU A 143 -1.85 -2.14 -10.13
CA LEU A 143 -0.60 -2.55 -10.79
C LEU A 143 0.46 -3.04 -9.80
N CYS A 144 0.10 -3.25 -8.53
CA CYS A 144 1.05 -3.82 -7.58
C CYS A 144 1.38 -5.27 -7.94
N GLU A 145 2.56 -5.75 -7.56
CA GLU A 145 3.02 -7.10 -7.89
C GLU A 145 2.06 -8.18 -7.37
N VAL A 146 1.38 -7.91 -6.25
CA VAL A 146 0.43 -8.85 -5.64
C VAL A 146 -0.84 -8.97 -6.50
N CYS A 147 -1.51 -7.86 -6.83
CA CYS A 147 -2.69 -7.86 -7.71
C CYS A 147 -2.37 -8.30 -9.16
N ALA A 148 -1.24 -7.85 -9.71
CA ALA A 148 -0.89 -8.08 -11.12
C ALA A 148 -0.51 -9.55 -11.43
N GLU A 149 -0.06 -10.31 -10.43
CA GLU A 149 0.10 -11.76 -10.57
C GLU A 149 -1.24 -12.50 -10.61
N ASP A 150 -2.24 -12.03 -9.86
CA ASP A 150 -3.55 -12.68 -9.81
C ASP A 150 -4.37 -12.38 -11.08
N ASN A 151 -4.28 -11.15 -11.61
CA ASN A 151 -4.85 -10.77 -12.91
C ASN A 151 -4.31 -11.57 -14.11
N ARG A 152 -3.15 -12.23 -13.97
CA ARG A 152 -2.56 -13.08 -15.03
C ARG A 152 -3.03 -14.53 -14.99
N LYS A 153 -3.62 -14.99 -13.89
CA LYS A 153 -4.16 -16.37 -13.76
C LYS A 153 -5.59 -16.50 -14.29
N GLU A 154 -6.27 -15.38 -14.52
CA GLU A 154 -7.64 -15.32 -15.05
C GLU A 154 -7.69 -15.04 -16.57
N ARG A 155 -6.55 -15.02 -17.25
CA ARG A 155 -6.42 -14.94 -18.72
C ARG A 155 -5.98 -16.28 -19.29
#